data_AF-A0A849E0T0-F1
#
_entry.id   AF-A0A849E0T0-F1
#
_cell.length_a   1.000
_cell.length_b   1.000
_cell.length_c   1.000
_cell.angle_alpha   90.00
_cell.angle_beta   90.00
_cell.angle_gamma   90.00
#
_symmetry.space_group_name_H-M   'P 1'
#
loop_
_entity.id
_entity.type
_entity.pdbx_description
1 polymer ?
#
loop_
_entity_poly.entity_id
_entity_poly.type
_entity_poly.pdbx_seq_one_letter_code
_entity_poly.pdbx_strand_id
1 'polypeptide(L)'
;MNKLNKTVFGSASCIILLILSVTALNPKSADTVFKSVQTGLVDNGSWFYVLSVAVILIFVIYLAISEYGTIKLGEDHSTPDYSLTSWLAMLFAAGMGIGLMFFGVAEPLMHFLAPPTAEPQSLDAVEEAMKITFFHWGIHAWAIYTVVALI
;
A
#
# COMPACT_ATOMS: atom_id res chain seq x y z
N MET A 1 -31.62 5.82 8.39
CA MET A 1 -30.74 6.16 9.53
C MET A 1 -29.91 4.94 9.88
N ASN A 2 -28.63 4.94 9.50
CA ASN A 2 -27.71 3.83 9.73
C ASN A 2 -27.52 3.60 11.24
N LYS A 3 -27.89 2.40 11.70
CA LYS A 3 -27.56 1.96 13.06
C LYS A 3 -26.09 1.57 13.09
N LEU A 4 -25.32 2.17 14.00
CA LEU A 4 -23.94 1.77 14.28
C LEU A 4 -23.90 0.27 14.59
N ASN A 5 -23.03 -0.49 13.90
CA ASN A 5 -22.76 -1.87 14.25
C ASN A 5 -21.95 -1.90 15.55
N LYS A 6 -22.65 -2.07 16.68
CA LYS A 6 -22.07 -2.00 18.02
C LYS A 6 -20.98 -3.05 18.25
N THR A 7 -21.11 -4.22 17.64
CA THR A 7 -20.13 -5.31 17.81
C THR A 7 -18.81 -4.92 17.16
N VAL A 8 -18.83 -4.50 15.89
CA VAL A 8 -17.62 -4.11 15.16
C VAL A 8 -16.98 -2.87 15.78
N PHE A 9 -17.79 -1.86 16.10
CA PHE A 9 -17.30 -0.63 16.71
C PHE A 9 -16.68 -0.91 18.09
N GLY A 10 -17.39 -1.64 18.96
CA GLY A 10 -16.92 -1.95 20.30
C GLY A 10 -15.64 -2.78 20.30
N SER A 11 -15.55 -3.82 19.47
CA SER A 11 -14.36 -4.66 19.40
C SER A 11 -13.15 -3.90 18.85
N ALA A 12 -13.32 -3.13 17.77
CA ALA A 12 -12.24 -2.36 17.16
C ALA A 12 -11.72 -1.26 18.12
N SER A 13 -12.63 -0.48 18.72
CA SER A 13 -12.25 0.56 19.69
C SER A 13 -11.54 -0.03 20.91
N CYS A 14 -12.01 -1.17 21.43
CA CYS A 14 -11.36 -1.85 22.55
C CYS A 14 -9.92 -2.24 22.23
N ILE A 15 -9.69 -2.85 21.06
CA ILE A 15 -8.34 -3.26 20.62
C ILE A 15 -7.43 -2.04 20.47
N ILE A 16 -7.91 -0.98 19.80
CA ILE A 16 -7.14 0.25 19.60
C ILE A 16 -6.77 0.89 20.93
N LEU A 17 -7.73 1.05 21.85
CA LEU A 17 -7.48 1.66 23.16
C LEU A 17 -6.51 0.83 24.00
N LEU A 18 -6.58 -0.50 23.91
CA LEU A 18 -5.65 -1.38 24.61
C LEU A 18 -4.22 -1.21 24.10
N ILE A 19 -4.02 -1.24 22.78
CA ILE A 19 -2.70 -1.05 22.17
C ILE A 19 -2.13 0.34 22.53
N LEU A 20 -2.95 1.39 22.44
CA LEU A 20 -2.56 2.74 22.81
C LEU A 20 -2.16 2.84 24.28
N SER A 21 -2.94 2.24 25.17
CA SER A 21 -2.68 2.27 26.62
C SER A 21 -1.38 1.56 26.96
N VAL A 22 -1.15 0.35 26.44
CA VAL A 22 0.08 -0.41 26.66
C VAL A 22 1.30 0.36 26.15
N THR A 23 1.21 0.93 24.94
CA THR A 23 2.30 1.69 24.32
C THR A 23 2.59 2.98 25.11
N ALA A 24 1.57 3.69 25.58
CA ALA A 24 1.74 4.93 26.34
C ALA A 24 2.32 4.70 27.73
N LEU A 25 1.96 3.61 28.41
CA LEU A 25 2.41 3.30 29.77
C LEU A 25 3.85 2.78 29.80
N ASN A 26 4.28 2.00 28.80
CA ASN A 26 5.65 1.48 28.72
C ASN A 26 6.19 1.45 27.28
N PRO A 27 6.64 2.61 26.75
CA PRO A 27 7.09 2.72 25.36
C PRO A 27 8.28 1.82 25.02
N LYS A 28 9.23 1.64 25.95
CA LYS A 28 10.45 0.84 25.71
C LYS A 28 10.13 -0.65 25.54
N SER A 29 9.26 -1.17 26.41
CA SER A 29 8.82 -2.56 26.31
C SER A 29 8.00 -2.76 25.03
N ALA A 30 7.12 -1.81 24.68
CA ALA A 30 6.34 -1.87 23.45
C ALA A 30 7.22 -1.89 22.20
N ASP A 31 8.22 -1.00 22.12
CA ASP A 31 9.20 -0.98 21.01
C ASP A 31 9.93 -2.31 20.85
N THR A 32 10.37 -2.91 21.96
CA THR A 32 11.05 -4.22 21.94
C THR A 32 10.15 -5.32 21.39
N VAL A 33 8.89 -5.37 21.85
CA VAL A 33 7.90 -6.35 21.37
C VAL A 33 7.58 -6.12 19.89
N PHE A 34 7.32 -4.88 19.48
CA PHE A 34 6.98 -4.57 18.09
C PHE A 34 8.13 -4.88 17.13
N LYS A 35 9.37 -4.58 17.51
CA LYS A 35 10.55 -4.98 16.73
C LYS A 35 10.68 -6.49 16.62
N SER A 36 10.51 -7.22 17.72
CA SER A 36 10.58 -8.68 17.69
C SER A 36 9.51 -9.30 16.78
N VAL A 37 8.27 -8.80 16.83
CA VAL A 37 7.18 -9.23 15.94
C VAL A 37 7.48 -8.85 14.49
N GLN A 38 7.93 -7.63 14.24
CA GLN A 38 8.29 -7.15 12.90
C GLN A 38 9.40 -8.01 12.30
N THR A 39 10.49 -8.26 13.03
CA THR A 39 11.59 -9.11 12.57
C THR A 39 11.10 -10.53 12.29
N GLY A 40 10.31 -11.12 13.19
CA GLY A 40 9.73 -12.45 12.96
C GLY A 40 8.85 -12.53 11.70
N LEU A 41 8.06 -11.48 11.42
CA LEU A 41 7.26 -11.37 10.20
C LEU A 41 8.11 -11.17 8.94
N VAL A 42 9.15 -10.36 9.02
CA VAL A 42 10.07 -10.13 7.88
C VAL A 42 10.82 -11.42 7.56
N ASP A 43 11.38 -12.10 8.56
CA ASP A 43 12.21 -13.29 8.34
C ASP A 43 11.40 -14.46 7.74
N ASN A 44 10.15 -14.64 8.17
CA ASN A 44 9.34 -15.79 7.78
C ASN A 44 8.29 -15.47 6.70
N GLY A 45 7.82 -14.22 6.64
CA GLY A 45 6.68 -13.81 5.83
C GLY A 45 7.03 -13.02 4.57
N SER A 46 8.25 -12.47 4.43
CA SER A 46 8.60 -11.60 3.31
C SER A 46 8.37 -12.23 1.93
N TRP A 47 8.70 -13.52 1.77
CA TRP A 47 8.47 -14.23 0.51
C TRP A 47 6.97 -14.28 0.15
N PHE A 48 6.10 -14.48 1.14
CA PHE A 48 4.66 -14.54 0.95
C PHE A 48 4.11 -13.17 0.58
N TYR A 49 4.59 -12.10 1.23
CA TYR A 49 4.22 -10.73 0.89
C TYR A 49 4.58 -10.39 -0.56
N VAL A 50 5.84 -10.62 -0.97
CA VAL A 50 6.30 -10.32 -2.34
C VAL A 50 5.54 -11.15 -3.37
N LEU A 51 5.35 -12.45 -3.12
CA LEU A 51 4.60 -13.33 -4.02
C LEU A 51 3.15 -12.90 -4.17
N SER A 52 2.49 -12.52 -3.06
CA SER A 52 1.09 -12.08 -3.08
C SER A 52 0.92 -10.84 -3.95
N VAL A 53 1.79 -9.84 -3.80
CA VAL A 53 1.76 -8.62 -4.62
C VAL A 53 2.01 -8.94 -6.10
N ALA A 54 2.97 -9.82 -6.39
CA ALA A 54 3.25 -10.26 -7.76
C ALA A 54 2.04 -10.96 -8.41
N VAL A 55 1.39 -11.89 -7.68
CA VAL A 55 0.19 -12.59 -8.15
C VAL A 55 -0.96 -11.61 -8.39
N ILE A 56 -1.18 -10.67 -7.47
CA ILE A 56 -2.19 -9.62 -7.61
C ILE A 56 -1.93 -8.77 -8.85
N LEU A 57 -0.70 -8.34 -9.08
CA LEU A 57 -0.33 -7.55 -10.26
C LEU A 57 -0.59 -8.32 -11.56
N ILE A 58 -0.14 -9.58 -11.64
CA ILE A 58 -0.37 -10.44 -12.80
C ILE A 58 -1.87 -10.64 -13.03
N PHE A 59 -2.64 -10.86 -11.96
CA PHE A 59 -4.09 -11.03 -12.04
C PHE A 59 -4.80 -9.79 -12.57
N VAL A 60 -4.46 -8.59 -12.08
CA VAL A 60 -5.04 -7.33 -12.57
C VAL A 60 -4.68 -7.09 -14.04
N ILE A 61 -3.43 -7.34 -14.42
CA ILE A 61 -3.01 -7.24 -15.82
C ILE A 61 -3.80 -8.20 -16.69
N TYR A 62 -3.96 -9.45 -16.25
CA TYR A 62 -4.78 -10.46 -16.94
C TYR A 62 -6.22 -9.98 -17.12
N LEU A 63 -6.87 -9.50 -16.06
CA LEU A 63 -8.23 -8.97 -16.17
C LEU A 63 -8.31 -7.82 -17.19
N ALA A 64 -7.37 -6.87 -17.14
CA ALA A 64 -7.36 -5.71 -18.01
C ALA A 64 -7.21 -6.05 -19.51
N ILE A 65 -6.44 -7.09 -19.86
CA ILE A 65 -6.22 -7.50 -21.26
C ILE A 65 -7.18 -8.59 -21.75
N SER A 66 -7.84 -9.29 -20.83
CA SER A 66 -8.80 -10.35 -21.14
C SER A 66 -10.18 -9.81 -21.52
N GLU A 67 -11.10 -10.70 -21.89
CA GLU A 67 -12.51 -10.37 -22.13
C GLU A 67 -13.18 -9.70 -20.92
N TYR A 68 -12.73 -10.00 -19.69
CA TYR A 68 -13.27 -9.41 -18.46
C TYR A 68 -13.05 -7.90 -18.38
N GLY A 69 -11.99 -7.38 -19.02
CA GLY A 69 -11.72 -5.92 -19.06
C GLY A 69 -12.77 -5.13 -19.83
N THR A 70 -13.63 -5.79 -20.62
CA THR A 70 -14.73 -5.14 -21.35
C THR A 70 -16.02 -5.04 -20.54
N ILE A 71 -16.09 -5.71 -19.39
CA ILE A 71 -17.28 -5.73 -18.54
C ILE A 71 -17.43 -4.36 -17.87
N LYS A 72 -18.62 -3.76 -18.00
CA LYS A 72 -18.96 -2.52 -17.30
C LYS A 72 -19.25 -2.81 -15.83
N LEU A 73 -18.69 -2.00 -14.94
CA LEU A 73 -19.00 -2.02 -13.51
C LEU A 73 -20.32 -1.29 -13.24
N GLY A 74 -21.44 -1.95 -13.52
CA GLY A 74 -22.80 -1.41 -13.40
C GLY A 74 -23.77 -2.12 -14.32
N GLU A 75 -24.92 -1.50 -14.58
CA GLU A 75 -25.88 -2.02 -15.56
C GLU A 75 -25.34 -1.86 -17.00
N ASP A 76 -25.75 -2.73 -17.94
CA ASP A 76 -25.19 -2.74 -19.31
C ASP A 76 -25.30 -1.40 -20.06
N HIS A 77 -26.34 -0.64 -19.73
CA HIS A 77 -26.68 0.65 -20.33
C HIS A 77 -26.25 1.84 -19.47
N SER A 78 -25.55 1.60 -18.35
CA SER A 78 -24.99 2.67 -17.54
C SER A 78 -23.87 3.39 -18.29
N THR A 79 -23.71 4.67 -17.96
CA THR A 79 -22.62 5.53 -18.41
C THR A 79 -21.85 6.04 -17.18
N PRO A 80 -20.55 6.36 -17.31
CA PRO A 80 -19.79 6.91 -16.19
C PRO A 80 -20.43 8.19 -15.62
N ASP A 81 -20.60 8.26 -14.30
CA ASP A 81 -21.15 9.44 -13.61
C ASP A 81 -20.22 10.66 -13.70
N TYR A 82 -18.92 10.43 -13.91
CA TYR A 82 -17.89 11.46 -14.00
C TYR A 82 -17.16 11.39 -15.33
N SER A 83 -16.77 12.55 -15.85
CA SER A 83 -15.86 12.61 -17.00
C SER A 83 -14.51 11.99 -16.67
N LEU A 84 -13.83 11.45 -17.68
CA LEU A 84 -12.52 10.79 -17.49
C LEU A 84 -11.51 11.67 -16.74
N THR A 85 -11.46 12.97 -17.07
CA THR A 85 -10.56 13.92 -16.40
C THR A 85 -10.89 14.10 -14.93
N SER A 86 -12.18 14.21 -14.59
CA SER A 86 -12.63 14.32 -13.20
C SER A 86 -12.33 13.04 -12.42
N TRP A 87 -12.60 11.89 -13.03
CA TRP A 87 -12.31 10.57 -12.44
C TRP A 87 -10.81 10.39 -12.14
N LEU A 88 -9.94 10.73 -13.10
CA LEU A 88 -8.48 10.69 -12.89
C LEU A 88 -8.05 11.65 -11.77
N ALA A 89 -8.59 12.87 -11.73
CA ALA A 89 -8.28 13.82 -10.66
C ALA A 89 -8.68 13.28 -9.28
N MET A 90 -9.85 12.65 -9.16
CA MET A 90 -10.29 12.02 -7.90
C MET A 90 -9.38 10.85 -7.49
N LEU A 91 -8.93 10.03 -8.44
CA LEU A 91 -8.02 8.92 -8.19
C LEU A 91 -6.70 9.40 -7.57
N PHE A 92 -6.09 10.45 -8.14
CA PHE A 92 -4.87 11.06 -7.61
C PHE A 92 -5.12 11.74 -6.26
N ALA A 93 -6.23 12.46 -6.09
CA ALA A 93 -6.57 13.12 -4.83
C ALA A 93 -6.78 12.13 -3.68
N ALA A 94 -7.34 10.96 -3.94
CA ALA A 94 -7.61 9.93 -2.93
C ALA A 94 -6.36 9.09 -2.59
N GLY A 95 -5.57 8.68 -3.58
CA GLY A 95 -4.49 7.70 -3.40
C GLY A 95 -3.13 8.28 -3.01
N MET A 96 -2.84 9.53 -3.40
CA MET A 96 -1.49 10.10 -3.37
C MET A 96 -1.35 11.15 -2.26
N GLY A 97 -1.62 10.73 -1.01
CA GLY A 97 -1.68 11.63 0.15
C GLY A 97 -0.32 12.01 0.76
N ILE A 98 -0.27 12.04 2.10
CA ILE A 98 0.91 12.42 2.90
C ILE A 98 2.16 11.56 2.63
N GLY A 99 1.95 10.31 2.18
CA GLY A 99 3.01 9.36 1.87
C GLY A 99 4.01 9.93 0.85
N LEU A 100 3.55 10.53 -0.24
CA LEU A 100 4.44 11.12 -1.25
C LEU A 100 5.09 12.41 -0.77
N MET A 101 4.38 13.21 0.02
CA MET A 101 4.96 14.43 0.58
C MET A 101 6.17 14.13 1.47
N PHE A 102 6.14 13.01 2.19
CA PHE A 102 7.22 12.59 3.07
C PHE A 102 8.25 11.72 2.32
N PHE A 103 7.82 10.59 1.76
CA PHE A 103 8.69 9.59 1.15
C PHE A 103 9.10 9.92 -0.28
N GLY A 104 8.42 10.84 -0.96
CA GLY A 104 8.81 11.25 -2.33
C GLY A 104 10.22 11.83 -2.41
N VAL A 105 10.72 12.44 -1.33
CA VAL A 105 12.12 12.88 -1.20
C VAL A 105 12.91 11.96 -0.28
N ALA A 106 12.34 11.55 0.84
CA ALA A 106 13.08 10.79 1.85
C ALA A 106 13.51 9.40 1.35
N GLU A 107 12.64 8.70 0.62
CA GLU A 107 12.91 7.32 0.24
C GLU A 107 14.02 7.16 -0.82
N PRO A 108 14.02 7.91 -1.94
CA PRO A 108 15.15 7.89 -2.86
C PRO A 108 16.47 8.25 -2.18
N LEU A 109 16.44 9.23 -1.26
CA LEU A 109 17.63 9.63 -0.53
C LEU A 109 18.13 8.51 0.40
N MET A 110 17.22 7.82 1.12
CA MET A 110 17.59 6.69 1.97
C MET A 110 18.22 5.56 1.14
N HIS A 111 17.62 5.19 0.01
CA HIS A 111 18.16 4.15 -0.88
C HIS A 111 19.46 4.57 -1.57
N PHE A 112 19.68 5.86 -1.80
CA PHE A 112 20.96 6.36 -2.34
C PHE A 112 22.10 6.30 -1.30
N LEU A 113 21.78 6.51 -0.01
CA LEU A 113 22.74 6.45 1.09
C LEU A 113 23.04 5.01 1.54
N ALA A 114 22.09 4.09 1.37
CA ALA A 114 22.23 2.69 1.73
C ALA A 114 21.57 1.78 0.67
N PRO A 115 22.09 1.77 -0.58
CA PRO A 115 21.57 0.91 -1.63
C PRO A 115 21.80 -0.57 -1.32
N PRO A 116 20.92 -1.48 -1.76
CA PRO A 116 21.08 -2.91 -1.53
C PRO A 116 22.32 -3.52 -2.20
N THR A 117 22.70 -3.05 -3.41
CA THR A 117 23.77 -3.68 -4.19
C THR A 117 24.82 -2.74 -4.74
N ALA A 118 24.51 -1.47 -5.02
CA ALA A 118 25.47 -0.47 -5.48
C ALA A 118 26.37 0.07 -4.36
N GLU A 119 27.47 0.74 -4.73
CA GLU A 119 28.27 1.49 -3.76
C GLU A 119 27.49 2.73 -3.30
N PRO A 120 27.38 3.01 -1.99
CA PRO A 120 26.69 4.19 -1.47
C PRO A 120 27.17 5.48 -2.13
N GLN A 121 26.23 6.37 -2.41
CA GLN A 121 26.49 7.69 -3.00
C GLN A 121 27.14 7.70 -4.40
N SER A 122 27.19 6.55 -5.09
CA SER A 122 27.70 6.43 -6.47
C SER A 122 26.63 6.79 -7.52
N LEU A 123 27.04 6.92 -8.79
CA LEU A 123 26.09 7.10 -9.89
C LEU A 123 25.15 5.89 -10.04
N ASP A 124 25.65 4.68 -9.82
CA ASP A 124 24.85 3.45 -9.90
C ASP A 124 23.80 3.41 -8.77
N ALA A 125 24.13 3.93 -7.59
CA ALA A 125 23.20 4.06 -6.48
C ALA A 125 22.04 5.02 -6.77
N VAL A 126 22.23 6.04 -7.61
CA VAL A 126 21.13 6.93 -8.05
C VAL A 126 20.11 6.13 -8.84
N GLU A 127 20.57 5.29 -9.77
CA GLU A 127 19.70 4.47 -10.60
C GLU A 127 18.96 3.42 -9.76
N GLU A 128 19.68 2.70 -8.89
CA GLU A 128 19.07 1.69 -8.00
C GLU A 128 18.05 2.31 -7.04
N ALA A 129 18.36 3.45 -6.42
CA ALA A 129 17.45 4.15 -5.52
C ALA A 129 16.12 4.53 -6.18
N MET A 130 16.18 5.03 -7.42
CA MET A 130 14.98 5.36 -8.18
C MET A 130 14.21 4.12 -8.59
N LYS A 131 14.88 3.03 -8.99
CA LYS A 131 14.22 1.74 -9.30
C LYS A 131 13.42 1.22 -8.10
N ILE A 132 14.01 1.22 -6.91
CA ILE A 132 13.35 0.75 -5.69
C ILE A 132 12.17 1.65 -5.33
N THR A 133 12.35 2.96 -5.38
CA THR A 133 11.27 3.91 -5.09
C THR A 133 10.09 3.72 -6.06
N PHE A 134 10.36 3.58 -7.35
CA PHE A 134 9.30 3.30 -8.34
C PHE A 134 8.69 1.91 -8.18
N PHE A 135 9.44 0.93 -7.68
CA PHE A 135 8.88 -0.38 -7.37
C PHE A 135 7.83 -0.28 -6.26
N HIS A 136 8.10 0.50 -5.20
CA HIS A 136 7.18 0.69 -4.07
C HIS A 136 5.98 1.59 -4.40
N TRP A 137 6.18 2.68 -5.15
CA TRP A 137 5.12 3.66 -5.45
C TRP A 137 4.51 3.53 -6.85
N GLY A 138 4.95 2.53 -7.62
CA GLY A 138 4.47 2.25 -8.97
C GLY A 138 3.30 1.27 -9.01
N ILE A 139 3.22 0.53 -10.11
CA ILE A 139 2.07 -0.32 -10.45
C ILE A 139 1.74 -1.40 -9.41
N HIS A 140 2.70 -1.83 -8.60
CA HIS A 140 2.49 -2.85 -7.57
C HIS A 140 1.52 -2.39 -6.49
N ALA A 141 1.67 -1.16 -5.99
CA ALA A 141 0.75 -0.59 -4.99
C ALA A 141 -0.65 -0.37 -5.59
N TRP A 142 -0.71 0.17 -6.81
CA TRP A 142 -1.97 0.41 -7.51
C TRP A 142 -2.73 -0.88 -7.82
N ALA A 143 -2.05 -1.99 -8.13
CA ALA A 143 -2.71 -3.26 -8.38
C ALA A 143 -3.51 -3.76 -7.16
N ILE A 144 -2.98 -3.55 -5.94
CA ILE A 144 -3.69 -3.91 -4.70
C ILE A 144 -4.99 -3.11 -4.57
N TYR A 145 -4.93 -1.79 -4.82
CA TYR A 145 -6.13 -0.94 -4.81
C TYR A 145 -7.14 -1.36 -5.87
N THR A 146 -6.68 -1.70 -7.06
CA THR A 146 -7.54 -2.17 -8.14
C THR A 146 -8.27 -3.45 -7.76
N VAL A 147 -7.59 -4.47 -7.21
CA VAL A 147 -8.27 -5.71 -6.80
C VAL A 147 -9.31 -5.44 -5.73
N VAL A 148 -9.00 -4.64 -4.71
CA VAL A 148 -9.97 -4.31 -3.65
C VAL A 148 -11.16 -3.52 -4.20
N ALA A 149 -10.93 -2.63 -5.18
CA ALA A 149 -12.01 -1.87 -5.81
C ALA A 149 -12.91 -2.71 -6.73
N LEU A 150 -12.42 -3.87 -7.20
CA LEU A 150 -13.17 -4.80 -8.05
C LEU A 150 -14.02 -5.82 -7.27
N ILE A 151 -13.72 -6.03 -5.98
CA ILE A 151 -14.43 -6.98 -5.08
C ILE A 151 -15.59 -6.27 -4.39
#